data_AF-A0A9E1N6A3-F1
#
_entry.id   AF-A0A9E1N6A3-F1
#
_cell.length_a   1.000
_cell.length_b   1.000
_cell.length_c   1.000
_cell.angle_alpha   90.00
_cell.angle_beta   90.00
_cell.angle_gamma   90.00
#
_symmetry.space_group_name_H-M   'P 1'
#
loop_
_entity.id
_entity.type
_entity.pdbx_description
1 polymer ?
#
loop_
_entity_poly.entity_id
_entity_poly.type
_entity_poly.pdbx_seq_one_letter_code
_entity_poly.pdbx_strand_id
1 'polypeptide(L)'
;MKLYHAFSLIDSSRLLSGQNPETFVKVDWVCYLRDEPLVPYDQLIEKFQDLPQTGKEKLWILRRANYFLSGQEVEELKLYLEKQYSFSVEVEEAKLPLKVEQIPTFNEKDVTGTIILRDRDEPFPLSIGIIGMISGYRDLVNIKTVGELLGEIDQRNKR
;
A
#
# COMPACT_ATOMS: atom_id res chain seq x y z
N MET A 1 -9.79 12.29 -14.02
CA MET A 1 -8.85 11.17 -13.81
C MET A 1 -9.34 10.35 -12.63
N LYS A 2 -9.17 9.02 -12.65
CA LYS A 2 -9.55 8.14 -11.53
C LYS A 2 -8.31 7.80 -10.70
N LEU A 3 -8.51 7.68 -9.38
CA LEU A 3 -7.47 7.31 -8.43
C LEU A 3 -7.86 6.01 -7.75
N TYR A 4 -6.87 5.17 -7.49
CA TYR A 4 -7.08 3.83 -6.97
C TYR A 4 -6.23 3.62 -5.73
N HIS A 5 -6.84 2.98 -4.74
CA HIS A 5 -6.15 2.34 -3.65
C HIS A 5 -6.02 0.85 -4.00
N ALA A 6 -4.81 0.31 -3.97
CA ALA A 6 -4.53 -1.07 -4.32
C ALA A 6 -4.07 -1.85 -3.09
N PHE A 7 -4.55 -3.07 -2.92
CA PHE A 7 -4.13 -3.94 -1.83
C PHE A 7 -4.19 -5.41 -2.23
N SER A 8 -3.42 -6.25 -1.54
CA SER A 8 -3.52 -7.70 -1.63
C SER A 8 -4.01 -8.28 -0.31
N LEU A 9 -4.92 -9.24 -0.39
CA LEU A 9 -5.32 -10.07 0.74
C LEU A 9 -4.65 -11.42 0.56
N ILE A 10 -3.59 -11.66 1.33
CA ILE A 10 -2.86 -12.92 1.28
C ILE A 10 -3.51 -13.85 2.30
N ASP A 11 -4.17 -14.91 1.83
CA ASP A 11 -4.79 -15.90 2.70
C ASP A 11 -3.75 -16.49 3.65
N SER A 12 -4.11 -16.46 4.92
CA SER A 12 -3.29 -16.93 6.02
C SER A 12 -4.00 -18.05 6.75
N SER A 13 -4.71 -18.91 6.02
CA SER A 13 -5.52 -20.06 6.50
C SER A 13 -4.87 -21.02 7.52
N ARG A 14 -3.62 -20.76 7.94
CA ARG A 14 -2.90 -21.46 9.02
C ARG A 14 -2.13 -20.55 10.00
N LEU A 15 -2.33 -19.22 10.01
CA LEU A 15 -1.78 -18.34 11.05
C LEU A 15 -2.56 -18.50 12.36
N LEU A 16 -2.43 -19.69 12.95
CA LEU A 16 -2.93 -20.10 14.26
C LEU A 16 -2.11 -19.44 15.37
N SER A 17 -2.13 -18.11 15.47
CA SER A 17 -2.08 -17.50 16.79
C SER A 17 -3.51 -17.17 17.15
N GLY A 18 -4.08 -17.90 18.12
CA GLY A 18 -5.43 -17.68 18.65
C GLY A 18 -5.63 -16.33 19.35
N GLN A 19 -4.87 -15.32 18.94
CA GLN A 19 -4.86 -13.94 19.42
C GLN A 19 -5.25 -12.94 18.32
N ASN A 20 -5.44 -13.36 17.07
CA ASN A 20 -5.81 -12.46 15.97
C ASN A 20 -7.10 -12.93 15.25
N PRO A 21 -8.11 -12.05 15.07
CA PRO A 21 -9.37 -12.40 14.41
C PRO A 21 -9.28 -12.43 12.87
N GLU A 22 -8.16 -11.99 12.28
CA GLU A 22 -7.99 -11.85 10.83
C GLU A 22 -7.30 -13.07 10.22
N THR A 23 -7.97 -13.70 9.25
CA THR A 23 -7.48 -14.89 8.53
C THR A 23 -6.60 -14.55 7.34
N PHE A 24 -6.30 -13.27 7.09
CA PHE A 24 -5.51 -12.80 5.97
C PHE A 24 -4.46 -11.78 6.41
N VAL A 25 -3.37 -11.68 5.66
CA VAL A 25 -2.42 -10.58 5.76
C VAL A 25 -2.77 -9.57 4.68
N LYS A 26 -3.05 -8.33 5.09
CA LYS A 26 -3.28 -7.24 4.15
C LYS A 26 -1.97 -6.52 3.83
N VAL A 27 -1.70 -6.38 2.53
CA VAL A 27 -0.60 -5.56 2.03
C VAL A 27 -1.19 -4.43 1.21
N ASP A 28 -1.09 -3.20 1.71
CA ASP A 28 -1.51 -2.01 0.98
C ASP A 28 -0.37 -1.54 0.07
N TRP A 29 -0.62 -1.48 -1.23
CA TRP A 29 0.38 -1.12 -2.24
C TRP A 29 0.24 0.35 -2.60
N VAL A 30 1.27 1.14 -2.29
CA VAL A 30 1.25 2.59 -2.43
C VAL A 30 2.43 3.11 -3.23
N CYS A 31 2.24 4.24 -3.90
CA CYS A 31 3.35 4.95 -4.51
C CYS A 31 4.28 5.52 -3.43
N TYR A 32 5.56 5.14 -3.47
CA TYR A 32 6.54 5.55 -2.45
C TYR A 32 7.10 6.95 -2.67
N LEU A 33 7.36 7.30 -3.93
CA LEU A 33 8.02 8.54 -4.30
C LEU A 33 7.36 9.10 -5.55
N ARG A 34 6.46 10.06 -5.33
CA ARG A 34 5.94 10.95 -6.37
C ARG A 34 6.03 12.39 -5.87
N ASP A 35 6.59 13.25 -6.70
CA ASP A 35 6.81 14.66 -6.35
C ASP A 35 5.48 15.44 -6.29
N GLU A 36 4.55 15.13 -7.19
CA GLU A 36 3.23 15.75 -7.27
C GLU A 36 2.11 14.70 -7.26
N PRO A 37 0.92 15.02 -6.70
CA PRO A 37 -0.20 14.09 -6.75
C PRO A 37 -0.67 13.91 -8.19
N LEU A 38 -1.26 12.76 -8.47
CA LEU A 38 -1.87 12.47 -9.77
C LEU A 38 -2.98 13.48 -10.15
N VAL A 39 -3.64 14.05 -9.15
CA VAL A 39 -4.66 15.09 -9.30
C VAL A 39 -4.27 16.27 -8.41
N PRO A 40 -4.40 17.52 -8.87
CA PRO A 40 -4.11 18.71 -8.06
C PRO A 40 -4.76 18.66 -6.67
N TYR A 41 -4.03 19.07 -5.62
CA TYR A 41 -4.49 18.92 -4.23
C TYR A 41 -5.82 19.62 -3.93
N ASP A 42 -6.10 20.73 -4.61
CA ASP A 42 -7.36 21.49 -4.52
C ASP A 42 -8.56 20.75 -5.12
N GLN A 43 -8.31 19.83 -6.06
CA GLN A 43 -9.33 18.93 -6.62
C GLN A 43 -9.38 17.59 -5.88
N LEU A 44 -8.27 17.18 -5.28
CA LEU A 44 -8.14 15.93 -4.55
C LEU A 44 -8.79 15.99 -3.16
N ILE A 45 -8.59 17.09 -2.43
CA ILE A 45 -8.94 17.21 -1.01
C ILE A 45 -10.06 18.24 -0.83
N GLU A 46 -11.15 17.82 -0.19
CA GLU A 46 -12.26 18.70 0.17
C GLU A 46 -11.76 19.82 1.08
N LYS A 47 -12.12 21.07 0.77
CA LYS A 47 -11.72 22.26 1.55
C LYS A 47 -10.20 22.36 1.74
N PHE A 48 -9.42 22.01 0.71
CA PHE A 48 -7.96 22.10 0.75
C PHE A 48 -7.43 23.45 1.26
N GLN A 49 -8.10 24.56 0.91
CA GLN A 49 -7.73 25.91 1.33
C GLN A 49 -7.84 26.14 2.85
N ASP A 50 -8.69 25.36 3.53
CA ASP A 50 -8.92 25.43 4.97
C ASP A 50 -7.90 24.60 5.77
N LEU A 51 -7.04 23.83 5.08
CA LEU A 51 -5.98 23.06 5.74
C LEU A 51 -4.91 23.99 6.35
N PRO A 52 -4.24 23.56 7.45
CA PRO A 52 -3.19 24.34 8.09
C PRO A 52 -2.13 24.79 7.08
N GLN A 53 -1.93 26.10 6.92
CA GLN A 53 -1.09 26.62 5.81
C GLN A 53 0.38 26.19 5.89
N THR A 54 0.87 25.88 7.10
CA THR A 54 2.23 25.43 7.38
C THR A 54 2.23 24.34 8.46
N GLY A 55 3.24 23.47 8.44
CA GLY A 55 3.51 22.54 9.54
C GLY A 55 3.51 21.07 9.14
N LYS A 56 3.83 20.22 10.13
CA LYS A 56 3.95 18.76 9.96
C LYS A 56 2.66 18.11 9.49
N GLU A 57 1.51 18.62 9.93
CA GLU A 57 0.18 18.07 9.62
C GLU A 57 -0.17 18.20 8.13
N LYS A 58 0.01 19.39 7.52
CA LYS A 58 -0.20 19.56 6.08
C LYS A 58 0.77 18.70 5.28
N LEU A 59 2.06 18.70 5.62
CA LEU A 59 3.05 17.82 4.96
C LEU A 59 2.65 16.35 5.01
N TRP A 60 2.12 15.90 6.15
CA TRP A 60 1.62 14.54 6.32
C TRP A 60 0.42 14.25 5.42
N ILE A 61 -0.57 15.15 5.38
CA ILE A 61 -1.74 15.03 4.49
C ILE A 61 -1.31 14.95 3.03
N LEU A 62 -0.43 15.85 2.58
CA LEU A 62 0.06 15.90 1.20
C LEU A 62 0.80 14.62 0.81
N ARG A 63 1.69 14.11 1.68
CA ARG A 63 2.40 12.85 1.42
C ARG A 63 1.46 11.67 1.26
N ARG A 64 0.43 11.56 2.11
CA ARG A 64 -0.55 10.47 2.02
C ARG A 64 -1.44 10.58 0.78
N ALA A 65 -1.74 11.81 0.36
CA ALA A 65 -2.44 12.07 -0.90
C ALA A 65 -1.67 11.52 -2.12
N ASN A 66 -0.34 11.38 -2.04
CA ASN A 66 0.45 10.81 -3.11
C ASN A 66 0.42 9.27 -3.17
N TYR A 67 -0.18 8.59 -2.17
CA TYR A 67 -0.22 7.12 -2.12
C TYR A 67 -1.12 6.48 -3.17
N PHE A 68 -2.04 7.24 -3.75
CA PHE A 68 -2.93 6.72 -4.79
C PHE A 68 -2.18 6.37 -6.07
N LEU A 69 -2.71 5.35 -6.75
CA LEU A 69 -2.25 4.88 -8.05
C LEU A 69 -3.22 5.33 -9.15
N SER A 70 -2.67 5.55 -10.34
CA SER A 70 -3.43 5.71 -11.57
C SER A 70 -3.88 4.35 -12.10
N GLY A 71 -4.82 4.34 -13.04
CA GLY A 71 -5.27 3.09 -13.66
C GLY A 71 -4.15 2.32 -14.36
N GLN A 72 -3.21 3.02 -15.00
CA GLN A 72 -2.06 2.37 -15.64
C GLN A 72 -1.14 1.70 -14.60
N GLU A 73 -0.81 2.41 -13.52
CA GLU A 73 0.09 1.90 -12.48
C GLU A 73 -0.52 0.69 -11.74
N VAL A 74 -1.85 0.67 -11.59
CA VAL A 74 -2.58 -0.49 -11.05
C VAL A 74 -2.41 -1.71 -11.95
N GLU A 75 -2.56 -1.55 -13.25
CA GLU A 75 -2.45 -2.69 -14.20
C GLU A 75 -1.00 -3.20 -14.27
N GLU A 76 -0.02 -2.30 -14.22
CA GLU A 76 1.40 -2.67 -14.09
C GLU A 76 1.66 -3.46 -12.79
N LEU A 77 1.14 -2.97 -11.65
CA LEU A 77 1.27 -3.62 -10.35
C LEU A 77 0.62 -5.01 -10.34
N LYS A 78 -0.59 -5.15 -10.87
CA LYS A 78 -1.29 -6.44 -10.99
C LYS A 78 -0.45 -7.44 -11.77
N LEU A 79 -0.01 -7.05 -12.96
CA LEU A 79 0.77 -7.92 -13.84
C LEU A 79 2.11 -8.31 -13.21
N TYR A 80 2.76 -7.38 -12.52
CA TYR A 80 4.00 -7.63 -11.80
C TYR A 80 3.81 -8.66 -10.68
N LEU A 81 2.86 -8.41 -9.78
CA LEU A 81 2.62 -9.25 -8.61
C LEU A 81 2.06 -10.64 -8.98
N GLU A 82 1.20 -10.71 -10.00
CA GLU A 82 0.68 -11.98 -10.51
C GLU A 82 1.80 -12.83 -11.12
N LYS A 83 2.64 -12.25 -11.99
CA LYS A 83 3.70 -13.01 -12.68
C LYS A 83 4.83 -13.44 -11.77
N GLN A 84 5.23 -12.58 -10.83
CA GLN A 84 6.40 -12.85 -9.97
C GLN A 84 6.02 -13.63 -8.71
N TYR A 85 4.84 -13.36 -8.13
CA TYR A 85 4.48 -13.87 -6.81
C TYR A 85 3.12 -14.56 -6.77
N SER A 86 2.38 -14.63 -7.88
CA SER A 86 1.02 -15.19 -7.94
C SER A 86 0.05 -14.53 -6.95
N PHE A 87 0.26 -13.24 -6.68
CA PHE A 87 -0.62 -12.46 -5.81
C PHE A 87 -1.74 -11.80 -6.62
N SER A 88 -2.95 -11.85 -6.08
CA SER A 88 -4.05 -11.02 -6.55
C SER A 88 -3.94 -9.61 -5.95
N VAL A 89 -4.31 -8.61 -6.75
CA VAL A 89 -4.41 -7.21 -6.30
C VAL A 89 -5.86 -6.77 -6.48
N GLU A 90 -6.48 -6.41 -5.37
CA GLU A 90 -7.78 -5.76 -5.31
C GLU A 90 -7.62 -4.25 -5.35
N VAL A 91 -8.65 -3.56 -5.85
CA VAL A 91 -8.62 -2.12 -6.08
C VAL A 91 -9.91 -1.45 -5.66
N GLU A 92 -9.78 -0.33 -4.97
CA GLU A 92 -10.86 0.57 -4.61
C GLU A 92 -10.70 1.90 -5.32
N GLU A 93 -11.72 2.31 -6.08
CA GLU A 93 -11.74 3.63 -6.73
C GLU A 93 -12.07 4.72 -5.70
N ALA A 94 -11.19 5.71 -5.58
CA ALA A 94 -11.39 6.86 -4.72
C ALA A 94 -12.39 7.84 -5.35
N LYS A 95 -13.43 8.21 -4.58
CA LYS A 95 -14.43 9.21 -5.00
C LYS A 95 -13.96 10.61 -4.59
N LEU A 96 -13.66 11.45 -5.59
CA LEU A 96 -13.16 12.80 -5.39
C LEU A 96 -14.29 13.84 -5.26
N PRO A 97 -14.07 14.96 -4.53
CA PRO A 97 -12.93 15.21 -3.64
C PRO A 97 -13.01 14.37 -2.35
N LEU A 98 -11.86 14.09 -1.74
CA LEU A 98 -11.72 13.30 -0.52
C LEU A 98 -11.72 14.19 0.71
N LYS A 99 -12.40 13.77 1.77
CA LYS A 99 -12.14 14.30 3.11
C LYS A 99 -10.77 13.82 3.60
N VAL A 100 -10.14 14.57 4.50
CA VAL A 100 -8.80 14.22 5.05
C VAL A 100 -8.80 12.84 5.69
N GLU A 101 -9.91 12.42 6.29
CA GLU A 101 -10.06 11.12 6.94
C GLU A 101 -10.20 9.97 5.92
N GLN A 102 -10.53 10.27 4.66
CA GLN A 102 -10.65 9.30 3.58
C GLN A 102 -9.34 9.10 2.81
N ILE A 103 -8.33 9.95 3.06
CA ILE A 103 -7.00 9.75 2.51
C ILE A 103 -6.38 8.56 3.25
N PRO A 104 -5.81 7.56 2.54
CA PRO A 104 -5.21 6.39 3.15
C PRO A 104 -4.30 6.77 4.31
N THR A 105 -4.63 6.24 5.49
CA THR A 105 -3.86 6.46 6.70
C THR A 105 -3.20 5.15 7.10
N PHE A 106 -1.88 5.19 7.24
CA PHE A 106 -1.14 4.12 7.87
C PHE A 106 -0.67 4.65 9.22
N ASN A 107 -1.06 3.98 10.30
CA ASN A 107 -0.37 4.20 11.55
C ASN A 107 1.00 3.55 11.40
N GLU A 108 2.06 4.35 11.24
CA GLU A 108 3.43 3.82 11.11
C GLU A 108 3.82 2.89 12.27
N LYS A 109 3.15 2.98 13.43
CA LYS A 109 3.34 2.05 14.56
C LYS A 109 2.70 0.68 14.35
N ASP A 110 1.69 0.60 13.50
CA ASP A 110 0.97 -0.64 13.17
C ASP A 110 1.51 -1.27 11.88
N VAL A 111 2.39 -0.57 11.16
CA VAL A 111 3.12 -1.10 10.01
C VAL A 111 4.23 -2.00 10.54
N THR A 112 4.10 -3.30 10.31
CA THR A 112 5.04 -4.28 10.86
C THR A 112 6.14 -4.66 9.85
N GLY A 113 5.90 -4.41 8.56
CA GLY A 113 6.88 -4.55 7.49
C GLY A 113 6.63 -3.60 6.32
N THR A 114 7.68 -3.40 5.52
CA THR A 114 7.68 -2.53 4.35
C THR A 114 8.38 -3.24 3.20
N ILE A 115 7.61 -3.69 2.22
CA ILE A 115 8.12 -4.33 1.01
C ILE A 115 8.43 -3.25 -0.02
N ILE A 116 9.67 -3.12 -0.46
CA ILE A 116 10.01 -2.20 -1.53
C ILE A 116 10.01 -2.99 -2.85
N LEU A 117 9.04 -2.71 -3.72
CA LEU A 117 9.07 -3.18 -5.10
C LEU A 117 9.92 -2.20 -5.90
N ARG A 118 11.20 -2.52 -6.01
CA ARG A 118 12.12 -1.85 -6.92
C ARG A 118 12.81 -2.92 -7.72
N ASP A 119 12.66 -2.86 -9.04
CA ASP A 119 13.81 -3.19 -9.84
C ASP A 119 13.85 -2.50 -11.20
N ARG A 120 15.05 -2.04 -11.57
CA ARG A 120 15.36 -1.58 -12.93
C ARG A 120 15.82 -2.74 -13.81
N ASP A 121 16.27 -3.83 -13.20
CA ASP A 121 16.87 -4.98 -13.88
C ASP A 121 15.91 -6.18 -13.96
N GLU A 122 14.67 -6.05 -13.48
CA GLU A 122 13.64 -7.08 -13.59
C GLU A 122 12.87 -7.01 -14.92
N PRO A 123 12.36 -8.16 -15.43
CA PRO A 123 11.69 -8.23 -16.73
C PRO A 123 10.35 -7.46 -16.80
N PHE A 124 9.82 -6.99 -15.67
CA PHE A 124 8.57 -6.22 -15.60
C PHE A 124 8.79 -4.95 -14.74
N PRO A 125 9.51 -3.94 -15.25
CA PRO A 125 9.78 -2.74 -14.47
C PRO A 125 8.48 -1.96 -14.24
N LEU A 126 8.22 -1.61 -12.98
CA LEU A 126 7.13 -0.70 -12.62
C LEU A 126 7.50 0.73 -13.03
N SER A 127 6.56 1.48 -13.60
CA SER A 127 6.79 2.89 -13.98
C SER A 127 7.05 3.81 -12.78
N ILE A 128 6.65 3.38 -11.58
CA ILE A 128 6.85 4.07 -10.31
C ILE A 128 7.41 3.14 -9.24
N GLY A 129 8.07 3.71 -8.24
CA GLY A 129 8.45 2.96 -7.04
C GLY A 129 7.21 2.66 -6.19
N ILE A 130 6.93 1.37 -5.98
CA ILE A 130 5.81 0.90 -5.16
C ILE A 130 6.34 0.32 -3.86
N ILE A 131 5.64 0.63 -2.76
CA ILE A 131 5.85 -0.01 -1.47
C ILE A 131 4.60 -0.76 -1.06
N GLY A 132 4.78 -1.98 -0.55
CA GLY A 132 3.79 -2.74 0.18
C GLY A 132 3.90 -2.48 1.67
N MET A 133 2.86 -1.89 2.25
CA MET A 133 2.73 -1.64 3.68
C MET A 133 1.93 -2.77 4.30
N ILE A 134 2.53 -3.51 5.24
CA ILE A 134 1.89 -4.66 5.87
C ILE A 134 1.21 -4.21 7.16
N SER A 135 -0.08 -4.48 7.29
CA SER A 135 -0.87 -4.21 8.48
C SER A 135 -1.54 -5.48 9.03
N GLY A 136 -1.87 -5.49 10.33
CA GLY A 136 -2.67 -6.57 10.95
C GLY A 136 -1.88 -7.68 11.68
N TYR A 137 -0.54 -7.72 11.57
CA TYR A 137 0.26 -8.79 12.20
C TYR A 137 1.46 -8.26 12.99
N ARG A 138 1.30 -8.18 14.32
CA ARG A 138 2.33 -7.72 15.29
C ARG A 138 3.65 -8.50 15.21
N ASP A 139 3.60 -9.74 14.74
CA ASP A 139 4.74 -10.66 14.72
C ASP A 139 5.48 -10.71 13.37
N LEU A 140 5.01 -9.99 12.35
CA LEU A 140 5.70 -9.85 11.07
C LEU A 140 6.60 -8.62 11.11
N VAL A 141 7.69 -8.68 11.86
CA VAL A 141 8.58 -7.53 12.07
C VAL A 141 9.73 -7.53 11.05
N ASN A 142 10.04 -6.37 10.48
CA ASN A 142 11.19 -6.16 9.57
C ASN A 142 11.11 -6.91 8.22
N ILE A 143 9.92 -7.21 7.71
CA ILE A 143 9.76 -7.71 6.34
C ILE A 143 10.16 -6.61 5.36
N LYS A 144 11.12 -6.90 4.47
CA LYS A 144 11.66 -5.99 3.45
C LYS A 144 11.37 -6.43 2.02
N THR A 145 11.10 -7.72 1.82
CA THR A 145 10.84 -8.29 0.50
C THR A 145 9.60 -9.17 0.50
N VAL A 146 9.02 -9.41 -0.69
CA VAL A 146 7.91 -10.35 -0.85
C VAL A 146 8.34 -11.78 -0.50
N GLY A 147 9.59 -12.15 -0.84
CA GLY A 147 10.14 -13.47 -0.51
C GLY A 147 10.27 -13.70 1.00
N GLU A 148 10.65 -12.68 1.77
CA GLU A 148 10.65 -12.75 3.25
C GLU A 148 9.24 -12.90 3.81
N LEU A 149 8.25 -12.17 3.25
CA LEU A 149 6.85 -12.31 3.64
C LEU A 149 6.35 -13.75 3.41
N LEU A 150 6.57 -14.28 2.21
CA LEU A 150 6.18 -15.63 1.83
C LEU A 150 6.92 -16.68 2.66
N GLY A 151 8.22 -16.50 2.89
CA GLY A 151 9.03 -17.40 3.71
C GLY A 151 8.56 -17.45 5.17
N GLU A 152 8.19 -16.31 5.76
CA GLU A 152 7.62 -16.26 7.12
C GLU A 152 6.26 -16.95 7.19
N ILE A 153 5.41 -16.75 6.19
CA ILE A 153 4.12 -17.44 6.09
C ILE A 153 4.36 -18.97 5.97
N ASP A 154 5.24 -19.40 5.07
CA ASP A 154 5.55 -20.81 4.81
C ASP A 154 6.21 -21.52 6.00
N GLN A 155 7.15 -20.88 6.70
CA GLN A 155 7.78 -21.45 7.89
C GLN A 155 6.77 -21.71 8.99
N ARG A 156 5.81 -20.79 9.16
CA ARG A 156 4.75 -20.93 10.16
C ARG A 156 3.74 -22.01 9.74
N ASN A 157 3.53 -22.22 8.44
CA ASN A 157 2.69 -23.30 7.91
C ASN A 157 3.28 -24.71 8.09
N LYS A 158 4.59 -24.83 8.38
CA LYS A 158 5.30 -26.12 8.57
C LYS A 158 5.43 -26.54 10.04
N ARG A 159 5.06 -25.68 11.00
CA ARG A 159 5.03 -25.98 12.44
C ARG A 159 3.65 -26.42 12.87
#